data_AF-A0A499UW90-F1
#
_entry.id   AF-A0A499UW90-F1
#
_cell.length_a   1.000
_cell.length_b   1.000
_cell.length_c   1.000
_cell.angle_alpha   90.00
_cell.angle_beta   90.00
_cell.angle_gamma   90.00
#
_symmetry.space_group_name_H-M   'P 1'
#
loop_
_entity.id
_entity.type
_entity.pdbx_description
1 polymer ?
#
loop_
_entity_poly.entity_id
_entity_poly.type
_entity_poly.pdbx_seq_one_letter_code
_entity_poly.pdbx_strand_id
1 'polypeptide(L)'
;MTVRSAWHLPTGQTREDTRLAVSLGMASAGPLLTRAGCVFGGLQLTGTAATGMQAKLSPGQVWIPGNSTGSQGGYPVTIDSDTLLTVADGHSSLARVDALVVRVYDTDYDGSGKYEAALELLQGTPAGSPTAPAVPKNAELLYEIAVPAGASAAKGITWASAITDRRRYTAALGGIVPAAGGAPHNGAYAGQYRDAGGRLERWDGAQWAKYIPDTIVRHTADWGATTAATYQEMLTDTVATLTATFTAPYSRWVSLTFGAFTAADGNATAYISFRLRTQSGTEVLAPSDDRAAILDGAGRASISTCFPVGNLTPGAVYTATAAYRSSIAGTRVHFDNRFVRVDPVA
;
A
#
# COMPACT_ATOMS: atom_id res chain seq x y z
N MET A 1 -33.32 4.55 -20.65
CA MET A 1 -32.14 3.71 -20.37
C MET A 1 -31.64 3.17 -21.70
N THR A 2 -30.38 3.41 -22.05
CA THR A 2 -29.79 2.89 -23.29
C THR A 2 -28.89 1.71 -22.96
N VAL A 3 -29.17 0.55 -23.56
CA VAL A 3 -28.30 -0.63 -23.46
C VAL A 3 -27.25 -0.53 -24.56
N ARG A 4 -25.97 -0.63 -24.19
CA ARG A 4 -24.83 -0.34 -25.05
C ARG A 4 -24.07 -1.62 -25.36
N SER A 5 -23.63 -1.77 -26.61
CA SER A 5 -22.81 -2.89 -27.07
C SER A 5 -21.72 -2.40 -28.01
N ALA A 6 -20.55 -3.04 -27.98
CA ALA A 6 -19.49 -2.80 -28.96
C ALA A 6 -19.26 -4.01 -29.87
N TRP A 7 -18.67 -3.77 -31.04
CA TRP A 7 -18.39 -4.76 -32.09
C TRP A 7 -19.64 -5.45 -32.66
N HIS A 8 -20.79 -4.77 -32.52
CA HIS A 8 -22.10 -5.23 -32.96
C HIS A 8 -22.67 -4.24 -33.99
N LEU A 9 -22.00 -4.09 -35.13
CA LEU A 9 -22.36 -3.13 -36.18
C LEU A 9 -23.05 -3.81 -37.37
N PRO A 10 -24.17 -3.24 -37.87
CA PRO A 10 -24.07 -2.10 -38.80
C PRO A 10 -25.01 -0.92 -38.46
N THR A 11 -24.41 0.18 -38.01
CA THR A 11 -24.94 1.55 -37.77
C THR A 11 -25.62 1.90 -36.43
N GLY A 12 -25.59 1.04 -35.42
CA GLY A 12 -26.10 1.37 -34.06
C GLY A 12 -25.05 1.72 -33.01
N GLN A 13 -23.79 1.31 -33.19
CA GLN A 13 -22.72 1.53 -32.19
C GLN A 13 -22.11 2.93 -32.33
N THR A 14 -22.03 3.65 -31.22
CA THR A 14 -21.38 4.97 -31.12
C THR A 14 -19.91 4.86 -30.69
N ARG A 15 -19.16 5.96 -30.83
CA ARG A 15 -17.79 6.08 -30.28
C ARG A 15 -17.77 5.86 -28.77
N GLU A 16 -18.78 6.38 -28.07
CA GLU A 16 -18.96 6.21 -26.61
C GLU A 16 -19.16 4.74 -26.26
N ASP A 17 -19.97 3.99 -27.02
CA ASP A 17 -20.19 2.56 -26.77
C ASP A 17 -18.91 1.74 -26.90
N THR A 18 -18.09 2.05 -27.90
CA THR A 18 -16.76 1.42 -28.06
C THR A 18 -15.88 1.69 -26.85
N ARG A 19 -15.78 2.94 -26.39
CA ARG A 19 -14.95 3.32 -25.24
C ARG A 19 -15.40 2.63 -23.96
N LEU A 20 -16.71 2.65 -23.69
CA LEU A 20 -17.29 1.97 -22.53
C LEU A 20 -17.04 0.45 -22.56
N ALA A 21 -17.05 -0.18 -23.73
CA ALA A 21 -16.74 -1.59 -23.84
C ALA A 21 -15.26 -1.89 -23.58
N VAL A 22 -14.32 -1.10 -24.12
CA VAL A 22 -12.89 -1.26 -23.83
C VAL A 22 -12.60 -1.02 -22.34
N SER A 23 -13.31 -0.07 -21.72
CA SER A 23 -13.23 0.22 -20.29
C SER A 23 -13.53 -1.00 -19.39
N LEU A 24 -14.27 -2.01 -19.86
CA LEU A 24 -14.52 -3.24 -19.10
C LEU A 24 -13.24 -4.02 -18.77
N GLY A 25 -12.21 -3.88 -19.59
CA GLY A 25 -10.91 -4.53 -19.40
C GLY A 25 -9.97 -3.80 -18.45
N MET A 26 -10.34 -2.62 -17.96
CA MET A 26 -9.49 -1.77 -17.11
C MET A 26 -9.92 -1.83 -15.64
N ALA A 27 -8.99 -1.57 -14.72
CA ALA A 27 -9.35 -1.45 -13.30
C ALA A 27 -10.48 -0.43 -13.10
N SER A 28 -11.58 -0.84 -12.47
CA SER A 28 -12.76 0.01 -12.27
C SER A 28 -12.47 1.12 -11.26
N ALA A 29 -12.95 2.34 -11.54
CA ALA A 29 -13.02 3.47 -10.62
C ALA A 29 -14.48 3.90 -10.32
N GLY A 30 -15.44 3.05 -10.69
CA GLY A 30 -16.87 3.28 -10.62
C GLY A 30 -17.62 2.41 -11.64
N PRO A 31 -18.97 2.40 -11.62
CA PRO A 31 -19.76 1.50 -12.45
C PRO A 31 -19.49 1.60 -13.95
N LEU A 32 -19.20 2.80 -14.44
CA LEU A 32 -18.87 3.08 -15.86
C LEU A 32 -17.54 3.82 -15.99
N LEU A 33 -16.77 3.90 -14.90
CA LEU A 33 -15.51 4.63 -14.84
C LEU A 33 -14.35 3.67 -14.64
N THR A 34 -13.24 4.04 -15.24
CA THR A 34 -11.99 3.29 -15.18
C THR A 34 -10.90 4.13 -14.55
N ARG A 35 -9.97 3.45 -13.89
CA ARG A 35 -8.78 4.04 -13.33
C ARG A 35 -7.92 4.65 -14.44
N ALA A 36 -7.77 5.97 -14.37
CA ALA A 36 -6.79 6.71 -15.17
C ALA A 36 -5.36 6.30 -14.81
N GLY A 37 -4.44 6.48 -15.76
CA GLY A 37 -3.03 6.39 -15.46
C GLY A 37 -2.18 5.92 -16.63
N CYS A 38 -0.88 6.04 -16.45
CA CYS A 38 0.16 5.59 -17.36
C CYS A 38 0.28 4.06 -17.32
N VAL A 39 0.57 3.48 -18.48
CA VAL A 39 1.15 2.13 -18.53
C VAL A 39 2.59 2.22 -18.04
N PHE A 40 3.02 1.22 -17.27
CA PHE A 40 4.37 1.21 -16.71
C PHE A 40 5.45 1.12 -17.80
N GLY A 41 6.59 1.79 -17.57
CA GLY A 41 7.78 1.69 -18.44
C GLY A 41 7.91 2.74 -19.55
N GLY A 42 7.04 3.76 -19.59
CA GLY A 42 7.12 4.85 -20.57
C GLY A 42 6.78 6.22 -19.99
N LEU A 43 6.68 7.24 -20.84
CA LEU A 43 6.38 8.63 -20.47
C LEU A 43 7.37 9.21 -19.45
N GLN A 44 8.65 8.92 -19.58
CA GLN A 44 9.68 9.44 -18.70
C GLN A 44 10.08 10.85 -19.12
N LEU A 45 9.92 11.82 -18.21
CA LEU A 45 10.40 13.19 -18.41
C LEU A 45 11.87 13.29 -17.98
N THR A 46 12.71 13.79 -18.89
CA THR A 46 14.13 14.05 -18.63
C THR A 46 14.49 15.46 -19.08
N GLY A 47 15.14 16.22 -18.22
CA GLY A 47 15.66 17.54 -18.59
C GLY A 47 16.74 17.47 -19.65
N THR A 48 16.84 18.52 -20.47
CA THR A 48 18.06 18.75 -21.27
C THR A 48 19.12 19.42 -20.38
N ALA A 49 20.39 19.48 -20.81
CA ALA A 49 21.48 19.99 -19.96
C ALA A 49 21.18 21.37 -19.34
N ALA A 50 21.87 21.69 -18.22
CA ALA A 50 21.57 22.77 -17.27
C ALA A 50 21.32 24.20 -17.85
N THR A 51 21.65 24.45 -19.11
CA THR A 51 21.46 25.73 -19.81
C THR A 51 20.19 25.79 -20.67
N GLY A 52 19.33 24.77 -20.66
CA GLY A 52 18.13 24.69 -21.52
C GLY A 52 16.79 24.87 -20.80
N MET A 53 15.83 25.49 -21.51
CA MET A 53 14.40 25.57 -21.12
C MET A 53 13.58 24.41 -21.69
N GLN A 54 14.22 23.28 -22.01
CA GLN A 54 13.57 22.13 -22.64
C GLN A 54 13.68 20.86 -21.81
N ALA A 55 12.64 20.05 -21.85
CA ALA A 55 12.65 18.67 -21.38
C ALA A 55 12.14 17.74 -22.47
N LYS A 56 12.56 16.48 -22.40
CA LYS A 56 12.14 15.43 -23.31
C LYS A 56 11.24 14.45 -22.58
N LEU A 57 10.07 14.17 -23.13
CA LEU A 57 9.19 13.10 -22.70
C LEU A 57 9.39 11.89 -23.62
N SER A 58 9.70 10.73 -23.04
CA SER A 58 9.85 9.49 -23.82
C SER A 58 8.50 8.96 -24.32
N PRO A 59 8.48 8.07 -25.33
CA PRO A 59 7.29 7.32 -25.72
C PRO A 59 6.63 6.60 -24.53
N GLY A 60 5.34 6.32 -24.66
CA GLY A 60 4.57 5.56 -23.69
C GLY A 60 3.07 5.65 -23.91
N GLN A 61 2.31 5.03 -23.01
CA GLN A 61 0.85 4.94 -23.12
C GLN A 61 0.19 5.43 -21.83
N VAL A 62 -0.97 6.06 -21.97
CA VAL A 62 -1.77 6.55 -20.86
C VAL A 62 -3.24 6.33 -21.13
N TRP A 63 -3.95 5.91 -20.08
CA TRP A 63 -5.40 5.82 -20.08
C TRP A 63 -5.99 7.10 -19.50
N ILE A 64 -6.71 7.84 -20.33
CA ILE A 64 -7.45 9.03 -19.93
C ILE A 64 -8.87 8.61 -19.57
N PRO A 65 -9.40 8.95 -18.38
CA PRO A 65 -10.61 8.31 -17.85
C PRO A 65 -11.91 8.73 -18.54
N GLY A 66 -11.92 9.82 -19.31
CA GLY A 66 -13.14 10.41 -19.89
C GLY A 66 -14.12 10.83 -18.80
N ASN A 67 -13.84 11.93 -18.11
CA ASN A 67 -14.53 12.33 -16.88
C ASN A 67 -15.33 13.63 -17.02
N SER A 68 -15.67 14.04 -18.24
CA SER A 68 -16.56 15.17 -18.46
C SER A 68 -17.99 14.84 -18.03
N THR A 69 -18.39 13.58 -18.25
CA THR A 69 -19.65 12.97 -17.77
C THR A 69 -19.39 11.54 -17.27
N GLY A 70 -20.35 10.95 -16.56
CA GLY A 70 -20.20 9.59 -16.00
C GLY A 70 -20.29 8.44 -17.03
N SER A 71 -20.63 8.71 -18.29
CA SER A 71 -20.76 7.68 -19.34
C SER A 71 -19.78 7.83 -20.49
N GLN A 72 -18.91 8.85 -20.47
CA GLN A 72 -18.05 9.19 -21.61
C GLN A 72 -17.13 8.05 -22.08
N GLY A 73 -16.73 7.18 -21.14
CA GLY A 73 -15.78 6.10 -21.37
C GLY A 73 -14.34 6.60 -21.52
N GLY A 74 -13.37 5.73 -21.23
CA GLY A 74 -11.96 6.10 -21.26
C GLY A 74 -11.35 6.12 -22.67
N TYR A 75 -10.26 6.86 -22.82
CA TYR A 75 -9.49 7.00 -24.05
C TYR A 75 -8.09 6.41 -23.84
N PRO A 76 -7.73 5.33 -24.56
CA PRO A 76 -6.34 4.91 -24.65
C PRO A 76 -5.56 5.90 -25.52
N VAL A 77 -4.46 6.44 -25.01
CA VAL A 77 -3.59 7.38 -25.73
C VAL A 77 -2.18 6.80 -25.79
N THR A 78 -1.55 6.89 -26.95
CA THR A 78 -0.16 6.50 -27.19
C THR A 78 0.64 7.72 -27.64
N ILE A 79 1.79 7.93 -27.03
CA ILE A 79 2.84 8.83 -27.50
C ILE A 79 3.94 7.91 -28.04
N ASP A 80 4.18 7.97 -29.34
CA ASP A 80 4.98 6.99 -30.09
C ASP A 80 6.43 7.42 -30.34
N SER A 81 6.76 8.70 -30.11
CA SER A 81 8.11 9.23 -30.25
C SER A 81 8.52 10.12 -29.08
N ASP A 82 9.84 10.28 -28.90
CA ASP A 82 10.40 11.30 -28.02
C ASP A 82 9.83 12.68 -28.36
N THR A 83 9.28 13.38 -27.36
CA THR A 83 8.66 14.69 -27.55
C THR A 83 9.41 15.76 -26.76
N LEU A 84 9.91 16.78 -27.45
CA LEU A 84 10.56 17.94 -26.82
C LEU A 84 9.51 18.96 -26.36
N LEU A 85 9.58 19.32 -25.10
CA LEU A 85 8.73 20.29 -24.43
C LEU A 85 9.54 21.54 -24.16
N THR A 86 9.04 22.69 -24.61
CA THR A 86 9.65 24.00 -24.31
C THR A 86 8.88 24.67 -23.19
N VAL A 87 9.58 24.98 -22.10
CA VAL A 87 9.06 25.73 -20.96
C VAL A 87 9.23 27.22 -21.25
N ALA A 88 8.18 28.01 -21.05
CA ALA A 88 8.26 29.46 -21.20
C ALA A 88 9.20 30.09 -20.16
N ASP A 89 9.77 31.26 -20.47
CA ASP A 89 10.63 31.99 -19.55
C ASP A 89 9.94 32.26 -18.19
N GLY A 90 10.74 32.21 -17.13
CA GLY A 90 10.36 32.48 -15.76
C GLY A 90 9.98 33.95 -15.54
N HIS A 91 9.14 34.21 -14.54
CA HIS A 91 8.91 35.58 -14.09
C HIS A 91 10.20 36.14 -13.48
N SER A 92 10.47 37.44 -13.65
CA SER A 92 11.75 38.05 -13.24
C SER A 92 12.08 37.88 -11.75
N SER A 93 11.07 37.88 -10.88
CA SER A 93 11.23 37.85 -9.42
C SER A 93 10.44 36.77 -8.67
N LEU A 94 9.59 36.00 -9.35
CA LEU A 94 8.69 35.04 -8.70
C LEU A 94 8.84 33.67 -9.37
N ALA A 95 8.76 32.61 -8.58
CA ALA A 95 8.73 31.24 -9.08
C ALA A 95 7.31 30.84 -9.49
N ARG A 96 7.19 29.80 -10.31
CA ARG A 96 5.92 29.14 -10.62
C ARG A 96 6.10 27.63 -10.74
N VAL A 97 4.99 26.89 -10.75
CA VAL A 97 4.96 25.45 -11.04
C VAL A 97 4.10 25.24 -12.27
N ASP A 98 4.66 24.64 -13.31
CA ASP A 98 3.94 24.27 -14.52
C ASP A 98 3.50 22.78 -14.42
N ALA A 99 2.42 22.40 -15.09
CA ALA A 99 1.88 21.04 -15.07
C ALA A 99 1.89 20.42 -16.47
N LEU A 100 2.58 19.29 -16.64
CA LEU A 100 2.60 18.51 -17.88
C LEU A 100 1.47 17.48 -17.85
N VAL A 101 0.53 17.58 -18.78
CA VAL A 101 -0.64 16.72 -18.86
C VAL A 101 -0.79 16.09 -20.24
N VAL A 102 -1.40 14.91 -20.29
CA VAL A 102 -1.99 14.40 -21.54
C VAL A 102 -3.48 14.62 -21.46
N ARG A 103 -4.04 15.33 -22.44
CA ARG A 103 -5.45 15.70 -22.49
C ARG A 103 -6.11 15.19 -23.75
N VAL A 104 -7.35 14.74 -23.64
CA VAL A 104 -8.21 14.44 -24.78
C VAL A 104 -9.26 15.53 -24.91
N TYR A 105 -9.27 16.18 -26.08
CA TYR A 105 -10.36 17.01 -26.53
C TYR A 105 -11.40 16.15 -27.22
N ASP A 106 -12.64 16.28 -26.79
CA ASP A 106 -13.80 15.63 -27.41
C ASP A 106 -14.97 16.62 -27.39
N THR A 107 -15.19 17.27 -28.54
CA THR A 107 -16.20 18.34 -28.69
C THR A 107 -17.58 17.93 -28.24
N ASP A 108 -17.94 16.64 -28.35
CA ASP A 108 -19.24 16.14 -27.89
C ASP A 108 -19.42 16.29 -26.37
N TYR A 109 -18.32 16.42 -25.62
CA TYR A 109 -18.31 16.53 -24.17
C TYR A 109 -17.75 17.86 -23.64
N ASP A 110 -16.86 18.51 -24.37
CA ASP A 110 -16.17 19.72 -23.92
C ASP A 110 -16.45 20.98 -24.76
N GLY A 111 -17.14 20.86 -25.91
CA GLY A 111 -17.46 21.98 -26.79
C GLY A 111 -16.24 22.69 -27.39
N SER A 112 -15.05 22.08 -27.36
CA SER A 112 -13.79 22.71 -27.77
C SER A 112 -13.64 22.92 -29.28
N GLY A 113 -14.46 22.25 -30.09
CA GLY A 113 -14.31 22.20 -31.56
C GLY A 113 -13.20 21.25 -32.03
N LYS A 114 -12.61 20.46 -31.12
CA LYS A 114 -11.53 19.50 -31.38
C LYS A 114 -11.92 18.06 -31.04
N TYR A 115 -11.22 17.11 -31.70
CA TYR A 115 -11.28 15.67 -31.44
C TYR A 115 -9.85 15.11 -31.50
N GLU A 116 -9.00 15.48 -30.53
CA GLU A 116 -7.57 15.15 -30.54
C GLU A 116 -7.05 14.82 -29.13
N ALA A 117 -6.02 13.98 -29.05
CA ALA A 117 -5.21 13.85 -27.86
C ALA A 117 -3.99 14.77 -27.97
N ALA A 118 -3.71 15.55 -26.94
CA ALA A 118 -2.63 16.52 -26.90
C ALA A 118 -1.77 16.34 -25.65
N LEU A 119 -0.46 16.52 -25.82
CA LEU A 119 0.47 16.71 -24.72
C LEU A 119 0.59 18.21 -24.45
N GLU A 120 0.25 18.65 -23.25
CA GLU A 120 0.14 20.08 -22.91
C GLU A 120 0.98 20.43 -21.69
N LEU A 121 1.69 21.55 -21.77
CA LEU A 121 2.34 22.17 -20.63
C LEU A 121 1.46 23.34 -20.15
N LEU A 122 0.72 23.11 -19.07
CA LEU A 122 -0.11 24.12 -18.43
C LEU A 122 0.77 25.03 -17.58
N GLN A 123 0.85 26.30 -17.94
CA GLN A 123 1.69 27.25 -17.23
C GLN A 123 1.07 27.65 -15.88
N GLY A 124 1.89 27.65 -14.83
CA GLY A 124 1.54 28.13 -13.51
C GLY A 124 1.43 29.65 -13.42
N THR A 125 0.80 30.11 -12.33
CA THR A 125 0.81 31.53 -11.96
C THR A 125 2.04 31.83 -11.08
N PRO A 126 2.87 32.84 -11.41
CA PRO A 126 3.98 33.23 -10.54
C PRO A 126 3.52 33.70 -9.16
N ALA A 127 4.13 33.16 -8.10
CA ALA A 127 3.79 33.48 -6.72
C ALA A 127 4.98 33.26 -5.78
N GLY A 128 4.93 33.83 -4.57
CA GLY A 128 5.93 33.58 -3.51
C GLY A 128 5.89 32.15 -2.97
N SER A 129 4.74 31.49 -3.07
CA SER A 129 4.54 30.06 -2.80
C SER A 129 3.71 29.48 -3.95
N PRO A 130 4.34 29.09 -5.06
CA PRO A 130 3.62 28.67 -6.26
C PRO A 130 2.98 27.30 -6.08
N THR A 131 1.83 27.13 -6.70
CA THR A 131 1.09 25.86 -6.75
C THR A 131 0.86 25.46 -8.21
N ALA A 132 0.76 24.16 -8.46
CA ALA A 132 0.49 23.64 -9.80
C ALA A 132 -0.92 24.05 -10.27
N PRO A 133 -1.11 24.32 -11.58
CA PRO A 133 -2.43 24.49 -12.16
C PRO A 133 -3.37 23.32 -11.88
N ALA A 134 -4.66 23.60 -11.78
CA ALA A 134 -5.67 22.56 -11.71
C ALA A 134 -5.68 21.74 -13.02
N VAL A 135 -5.73 20.41 -12.88
CA VAL A 135 -5.79 19.49 -14.02
C VAL A 135 -7.17 19.58 -14.67
N PRO A 136 -7.27 19.87 -15.98
CA PRO A 136 -8.54 19.92 -16.68
C PRO A 136 -9.25 18.55 -16.71
N LYS A 137 -10.55 18.57 -17.01
CA LYS A 137 -11.29 17.34 -17.37
C LYS A 137 -10.67 16.69 -18.61
N ASN A 138 -10.85 15.37 -18.73
CA ASN A 138 -10.27 14.50 -19.74
C ASN A 138 -8.74 14.62 -19.85
N ALA A 139 -8.06 14.83 -18.72
CA ALA A 139 -6.61 14.90 -18.68
C ALA A 139 -6.03 14.04 -17.56
N GLU A 140 -4.80 13.55 -17.76
CA GLU A 140 -3.99 12.91 -16.73
C GLU A 140 -2.71 13.74 -16.52
N LEU A 141 -2.41 14.04 -15.25
CA LEU A 141 -1.18 14.72 -14.85
C LEU A 141 -0.02 13.75 -14.89
N LEU A 142 1.04 14.13 -15.60
CA LEU A 142 2.28 13.37 -15.66
C LEU A 142 3.33 13.94 -14.71
N TYR A 143 3.60 15.24 -14.80
CA TYR A 143 4.67 15.89 -14.04
C TYR A 143 4.30 17.30 -13.63
N GLU A 144 4.90 17.74 -12.54
CA GLU A 144 5.02 19.15 -12.20
C GLU A 144 6.45 19.61 -12.46
N ILE A 145 6.61 20.81 -13.00
CA ILE A 145 7.90 21.42 -13.34
C ILE A 145 8.03 22.73 -12.58
N ALA A 146 8.95 22.80 -11.62
CA ALA A 146 9.28 24.02 -10.92
C ALA A 146 10.11 24.94 -11.83
N VAL A 147 9.59 26.15 -12.08
CA VAL A 147 10.27 27.18 -12.87
C VAL A 147 10.74 28.28 -11.92
N PRO A 148 12.05 28.42 -11.67
CA PRO A 148 12.57 29.42 -10.75
C PRO A 148 12.43 30.84 -11.32
N ALA A 149 12.48 31.83 -10.43
CA ALA A 149 12.50 33.23 -10.81
C ALA A 149 13.69 33.51 -11.75
N GLY A 150 13.41 34.21 -12.85
CA GLY A 150 14.38 34.59 -13.87
C GLY A 150 14.90 33.44 -14.73
N ALA A 151 14.32 32.24 -14.66
CA ALA A 151 14.63 31.16 -15.60
C ALA A 151 14.45 31.64 -17.03
N SER A 152 15.38 31.30 -17.92
CA SER A 152 15.30 31.65 -19.34
C SER A 152 16.24 30.76 -20.14
N ALA A 153 16.24 30.87 -21.47
CA ALA A 153 17.21 30.18 -22.31
C ALA A 153 18.68 30.43 -21.94
N ALA A 154 19.00 31.55 -21.26
CA ALA A 154 20.36 31.85 -20.80
C ALA A 154 20.67 31.28 -19.41
N LYS A 155 19.66 31.20 -18.52
CA LYS A 155 19.85 30.76 -17.13
C LYS A 155 19.48 29.29 -16.89
N GLY A 156 18.66 28.73 -17.77
CA GLY A 156 18.16 27.36 -17.72
C GLY A 156 17.26 27.04 -16.52
N ILE A 157 16.86 25.76 -16.48
CA ILE A 157 16.19 25.12 -15.34
C ILE A 157 17.13 24.05 -14.79
N THR A 158 17.29 23.99 -13.47
CA THR A 158 18.01 22.88 -12.81
C THR A 158 17.11 21.65 -12.76
N TRP A 159 17.11 20.87 -13.84
CA TRP A 159 16.15 19.79 -14.06
C TRP A 159 16.15 18.67 -13.01
N ALA A 160 17.30 18.36 -12.42
CA ALA A 160 17.41 17.32 -11.41
C ALA A 160 16.53 17.57 -10.16
N SER A 161 16.22 18.84 -9.87
CA SER A 161 15.36 19.22 -8.74
C SER A 161 14.06 19.90 -9.18
N ALA A 162 13.88 20.17 -10.48
CA ALA A 162 12.69 20.86 -10.99
C ALA A 162 11.53 19.92 -11.28
N ILE A 163 11.80 18.64 -11.57
CA ILE A 163 10.78 17.67 -11.97
C ILE A 163 10.24 16.96 -10.74
N THR A 164 8.92 17.03 -10.53
CA THR A 164 8.20 16.17 -9.61
C THR A 164 7.34 15.20 -10.40
N ASP A 165 7.58 13.90 -10.23
CA ASP A 165 6.80 12.84 -10.88
C ASP A 165 5.42 12.71 -10.23
N ARG A 166 4.38 12.89 -11.04
CA ARG A 166 2.98 12.80 -10.62
C ARG A 166 2.22 11.72 -11.36
N ARG A 167 2.89 10.96 -12.23
CA ARG A 167 2.26 9.88 -13.00
C ARG A 167 1.60 8.91 -12.03
N ARG A 168 0.35 8.58 -12.28
CA ARG A 168 -0.31 7.43 -11.64
C ARG A 168 -0.26 6.27 -12.61
N TYR A 169 -0.02 5.07 -12.12
CA TYR A 169 -0.05 3.88 -12.96
C TYR A 169 -1.43 3.23 -12.96
N THR A 170 -1.75 2.63 -14.11
CA THR A 170 -2.94 1.82 -14.32
C THR A 170 -2.57 0.43 -14.83
N ALA A 171 -3.51 -0.50 -14.72
CA ALA A 171 -3.39 -1.85 -15.25
C ALA A 171 -4.77 -2.33 -15.73
N ALA A 172 -4.76 -3.40 -16.53
CA ALA A 172 -5.97 -4.14 -16.84
C ALA A 172 -6.64 -4.65 -15.54
N LEU A 173 -7.92 -5.00 -15.62
CA LEU A 173 -8.68 -5.55 -14.50
C LEU A 173 -7.96 -6.77 -13.92
N GLY A 174 -7.77 -6.78 -12.59
CA GLY A 174 -7.00 -7.83 -11.89
C GLY A 174 -5.47 -7.66 -11.94
N GLY A 175 -4.94 -6.70 -12.71
CA GLY A 175 -3.53 -6.38 -12.74
C GLY A 175 -3.03 -5.72 -11.45
N ILE A 176 -1.73 -5.89 -11.17
CA ILE A 176 -1.06 -5.33 -10.00
C ILE A 176 -0.26 -4.11 -10.43
N VAL A 177 -0.63 -2.93 -9.91
CA VAL A 177 0.10 -1.69 -10.17
C VAL A 177 1.20 -1.49 -9.12
N PRO A 178 2.34 -0.88 -9.45
CA PRO A 178 3.32 -0.47 -8.45
C PRO A 178 2.76 0.69 -7.62
N ALA A 179 3.06 0.69 -6.32
CA ALA A 179 2.84 1.80 -5.41
C ALA A 179 3.94 2.86 -5.57
N ALA A 180 5.12 2.45 -6.06
CA ALA A 180 6.25 3.33 -6.32
C ALA A 180 6.13 4.04 -7.68
N GLY A 181 6.72 5.24 -7.77
CA GLY A 181 6.89 5.97 -9.03
C GLY A 181 5.77 6.96 -9.39
N GLY A 182 5.06 7.49 -8.39
CA GLY A 182 3.93 8.40 -8.60
C GLY A 182 3.35 9.01 -7.33
N ALA A 183 2.38 9.90 -7.48
CA ALA A 183 1.62 10.45 -6.35
C ALA A 183 0.83 9.36 -5.61
N PRO A 184 0.70 9.42 -4.27
CA PRO A 184 -0.14 8.50 -3.52
C PRO A 184 -1.55 8.46 -4.09
N HIS A 185 -2.11 7.25 -4.25
CA HIS A 185 -3.46 7.07 -4.75
C HIS A 185 -4.23 6.07 -3.89
N ASN A 186 -5.53 6.28 -3.78
CA ASN A 186 -6.43 5.30 -3.17
C ASN A 186 -6.61 4.08 -4.09
N GLY A 187 -7.07 2.98 -3.50
CA GLY A 187 -7.61 1.87 -4.28
C GLY A 187 -8.96 2.25 -4.86
N ALA A 188 -9.25 1.69 -6.03
CA ALA A 188 -10.43 2.02 -6.81
C ALA A 188 -11.64 1.15 -6.42
N TYR A 189 -11.39 -0.04 -5.87
CA TYR A 189 -12.39 -0.93 -5.26
C TYR A 189 -11.76 -1.78 -4.16
N ALA A 190 -12.56 -2.19 -3.17
CA ALA A 190 -12.12 -3.08 -2.10
C ALA A 190 -11.64 -4.42 -2.68
N GLY A 191 -10.42 -4.82 -2.34
CA GLY A 191 -9.76 -6.00 -2.89
C GLY A 191 -8.84 -5.76 -4.07
N GLN A 192 -8.68 -4.52 -4.53
CA GLN A 192 -7.60 -4.19 -5.47
C GLN A 192 -6.24 -4.50 -4.84
N TYR A 193 -5.31 -5.07 -5.63
CA TYR A 193 -3.93 -5.30 -5.24
C TYR A 193 -2.96 -4.27 -5.85
N ARG A 194 -1.87 -4.00 -5.13
CA ARG A 194 -0.70 -3.25 -5.62
C ARG A 194 0.59 -3.85 -5.09
N ASP A 195 1.70 -3.60 -5.77
CA ASP A 195 3.04 -3.90 -5.26
C ASP A 195 3.62 -2.67 -4.56
N ALA A 196 3.92 -2.76 -3.27
CA ALA A 196 4.56 -1.71 -2.49
C ALA A 196 5.93 -2.19 -1.99
N GLY A 197 6.97 -1.91 -2.78
CA GLY A 197 8.35 -2.25 -2.42
C GLY A 197 8.59 -3.75 -2.33
N GLY A 198 8.05 -4.52 -3.29
CA GLY A 198 8.18 -5.98 -3.32
C GLY A 198 7.25 -6.72 -2.37
N ARG A 199 6.25 -6.03 -1.79
CA ARG A 199 5.19 -6.63 -0.98
C ARG A 199 3.83 -6.29 -1.55
N LEU A 200 2.94 -7.27 -1.57
CA LEU A 200 1.56 -7.04 -1.96
C LEU A 200 0.81 -6.30 -0.86
N GLU A 201 0.13 -5.25 -1.26
CA GLU A 201 -0.89 -4.59 -0.46
C GLU A 201 -2.25 -4.76 -1.14
N ARG A 202 -3.29 -4.86 -0.32
CA ARG A 202 -4.68 -4.99 -0.72
C ARG A 202 -5.46 -3.79 -0.18
N TRP A 203 -6.25 -3.16 -1.04
CA TRP A 203 -7.15 -2.09 -0.63
C TRP A 203 -8.31 -2.66 0.20
N ASP A 204 -8.54 -2.14 1.39
CA ASP A 204 -9.63 -2.59 2.26
C ASP A 204 -10.95 -1.82 2.05
N GLY A 205 -10.92 -0.75 1.26
CA GLY A 205 -12.03 0.18 1.06
C GLY A 205 -11.72 1.60 1.56
N ALA A 206 -10.75 1.75 2.45
CA ALA A 206 -10.34 3.02 3.07
C ALA A 206 -8.83 3.27 3.01
N GLN A 207 -8.01 2.23 3.10
CA GLN A 207 -6.55 2.30 3.06
C GLN A 207 -5.92 1.07 2.40
N TRP A 208 -4.64 1.20 2.04
CA TRP A 208 -3.82 0.09 1.59
C TRP A 208 -3.26 -0.64 2.81
N ALA A 209 -3.50 -1.94 2.91
CA ALA A 209 -2.97 -2.79 3.96
C ALA A 209 -2.14 -3.92 3.36
N LYS A 210 -1.08 -4.35 4.06
CA LYS A 210 -0.30 -5.52 3.65
C LYS A 210 -1.22 -6.72 3.49
N TYR A 211 -1.10 -7.44 2.36
CA TYR A 211 -1.87 -8.65 2.12
C TYR A 211 -1.57 -9.71 3.18
N ILE A 212 -0.28 -9.88 3.50
CA ILE A 212 0.20 -10.67 4.63
C ILE A 212 0.91 -9.71 5.59
N PRO A 213 0.41 -9.51 6.83
CA PRO A 213 1.10 -8.73 7.85
C PRO A 213 2.49 -9.31 8.15
N ASP A 214 3.38 -8.51 8.73
CA ASP A 214 4.70 -9.00 9.09
C ASP A 214 4.63 -9.98 10.27
N THR A 215 5.54 -10.96 10.28
CA THR A 215 5.79 -11.78 11.47
C THR A 215 6.19 -10.88 12.63
N ILE A 216 5.62 -11.16 13.80
CA ILE A 216 5.92 -10.44 15.03
C ILE A 216 6.74 -11.35 15.93
N VAL A 217 7.91 -10.89 16.36
CA VAL A 217 8.72 -11.57 17.37
C VAL A 217 8.94 -10.64 18.55
N ARG A 218 8.72 -11.18 19.75
CA ARG A 218 9.03 -10.54 21.02
C ARG A 218 9.84 -11.51 21.83
N HIS A 219 10.93 -11.05 22.42
CA HIS A 219 11.80 -11.88 23.23
C HIS A 219 12.34 -11.09 24.42
N THR A 220 12.74 -11.80 25.46
CA THR A 220 13.46 -11.27 26.62
C THR A 220 14.41 -12.33 27.15
N ALA A 221 15.62 -11.90 27.53
CA ALA A 221 16.61 -12.72 28.23
C ALA A 221 16.58 -12.48 29.75
N ASP A 222 15.45 -11.98 30.26
CA ASP A 222 15.27 -11.80 31.70
C ASP A 222 14.82 -13.12 32.32
N TRP A 223 15.68 -13.66 33.17
CA TRP A 223 15.41 -14.82 34.01
C TRP A 223 14.29 -14.50 35.01
N GLY A 224 13.20 -15.27 34.95
CA GLY A 224 12.10 -15.14 35.90
C GLY A 224 11.60 -16.51 36.34
N ALA A 225 10.83 -16.53 37.43
CA ALA A 225 10.32 -17.77 37.98
C ALA A 225 8.85 -17.69 38.42
N THR A 226 8.23 -18.84 38.64
CA THR A 226 6.92 -18.93 39.30
C THR A 226 6.83 -20.20 40.13
N THR A 227 6.01 -20.13 41.17
CA THR A 227 5.63 -21.28 42.01
C THR A 227 4.14 -21.59 41.91
N ALA A 228 3.40 -20.85 41.08
CA ALA A 228 1.95 -20.97 40.97
C ALA A 228 1.56 -22.23 40.19
N ALA A 229 0.56 -22.96 40.69
CA ALA A 229 -0.03 -24.09 39.98
C ALA A 229 -1.01 -23.68 38.86
N THR A 230 -1.43 -22.41 38.85
CA THR A 230 -2.28 -21.80 37.83
C THR A 230 -1.46 -20.89 36.93
N TYR A 231 -1.89 -20.72 35.68
CA TYR A 231 -1.20 -19.87 34.72
C TYR A 231 -1.16 -18.40 35.16
N GLN A 232 0.06 -17.86 35.24
CA GLN A 232 0.34 -16.46 35.54
C GLN A 232 1.02 -15.80 34.33
N GLU A 233 0.69 -14.55 34.03
CA GLU A 233 1.31 -13.81 32.91
C GLU A 233 2.57 -13.05 33.33
N MET A 234 2.78 -12.91 34.63
CA MET A 234 3.95 -12.29 35.24
C MET A 234 4.73 -13.37 36.00
N LEU A 235 6.05 -13.36 35.81
CA LEU A 235 6.97 -14.14 36.61
C LEU A 235 7.51 -13.27 37.75
N THR A 236 7.92 -13.89 38.85
CA THR A 236 8.74 -13.25 39.86
C THR A 236 10.14 -13.02 39.31
N ASP A 237 10.88 -12.11 39.94
CA ASP A 237 12.29 -11.82 39.61
C ASP A 237 12.51 -11.20 38.21
N THR A 238 11.42 -10.80 37.54
CA THR A 238 11.40 -10.02 36.29
C THR A 238 10.34 -8.92 36.37
N VAL A 239 10.44 -7.90 35.51
CA VAL A 239 9.65 -6.66 35.60
C VAL A 239 8.60 -6.50 34.50
N ALA A 240 8.55 -7.39 33.49
CA ALA A 240 7.62 -7.24 32.38
C ALA A 240 6.97 -8.55 31.92
N THR A 241 5.69 -8.47 31.58
CA THR A 241 4.96 -9.51 30.86
C THR A 241 5.48 -9.60 29.42
N LEU A 242 5.68 -10.80 28.91
CA LEU A 242 6.06 -11.00 27.51
C LEU A 242 4.80 -11.02 26.64
N THR A 243 4.60 -9.95 25.87
CA THR A 243 3.41 -9.73 25.05
C THR A 243 3.75 -9.45 23.59
N ALA A 244 2.96 -9.96 22.66
CA ALA A 244 3.02 -9.65 21.24
C ALA A 244 1.64 -9.22 20.73
N THR A 245 1.55 -7.99 20.20
CA THR A 245 0.33 -7.43 19.62
C THR A 245 0.38 -7.54 18.11
N PHE A 246 -0.65 -8.10 17.47
CA PHE A 246 -0.73 -8.28 16.02
C PHE A 246 -2.11 -7.91 15.46
N THR A 247 -2.15 -7.59 14.17
CA THR A 247 -3.40 -7.43 13.42
C THR A 247 -3.72 -8.73 12.70
N ALA A 248 -4.94 -9.23 12.84
CA ALA A 248 -5.33 -10.49 12.22
C ALA A 248 -5.34 -10.38 10.67
N PRO A 249 -4.73 -11.35 9.97
CA PRO A 249 -4.71 -11.37 8.50
C PRO A 249 -6.10 -11.67 7.93
N TYR A 250 -6.28 -11.39 6.64
CA TYR A 250 -7.51 -11.70 5.90
C TYR A 250 -7.78 -13.21 5.77
N SER A 251 -6.73 -14.04 5.86
CA SER A 251 -6.87 -15.50 5.95
C SER A 251 -7.61 -15.94 7.21
N ARG A 252 -7.65 -15.09 8.26
CA ARG A 252 -8.23 -15.34 9.60
C ARG A 252 -7.43 -16.31 10.47
N TRP A 253 -6.19 -16.62 10.09
CA TRP A 253 -5.33 -17.59 10.77
C TRP A 253 -3.91 -17.05 11.01
N VAL A 254 -3.34 -17.42 12.14
CA VAL A 254 -1.92 -17.21 12.48
C VAL A 254 -1.33 -18.50 13.03
N SER A 255 -0.02 -18.69 12.89
CA SER A 255 0.75 -19.68 13.63
C SER A 255 1.42 -19.00 14.82
N LEU A 256 1.18 -19.49 16.03
CA LEU A 256 1.79 -18.96 17.24
C LEU A 256 2.87 -19.93 17.73
N THR A 257 4.09 -19.43 17.82
CA THR A 257 5.24 -20.15 18.38
C THR A 257 5.72 -19.44 19.63
N PHE A 258 6.03 -20.19 20.67
CA PHE A 258 6.62 -19.64 21.87
C PHE A 258 7.49 -20.68 22.53
N GLY A 259 8.39 -20.19 23.37
CA GLY A 259 9.36 -21.03 24.03
C GLY A 259 10.21 -20.24 24.99
N ALA A 260 11.04 -20.98 25.70
CA ALA A 260 11.97 -20.46 26.67
C ALA A 260 13.08 -21.48 26.92
N PHE A 261 14.23 -21.00 27.36
CA PHE A 261 15.11 -21.80 28.18
C PHE A 261 14.46 -21.97 29.55
N THR A 262 14.20 -23.20 29.95
CA THR A 262 13.37 -23.52 31.12
C THR A 262 14.15 -24.39 32.09
N ALA A 263 13.92 -24.19 33.39
CA ALA A 263 14.45 -25.04 34.45
C ALA A 263 13.36 -25.35 35.48
N ALA A 264 13.43 -26.50 36.12
CA ALA A 264 12.53 -26.85 37.22
C ALA A 264 13.32 -27.32 38.45
N ASP A 265 12.92 -26.83 39.62
CA ASP A 265 13.45 -27.31 40.89
C ASP A 265 12.72 -28.61 41.27
N GLY A 266 13.45 -29.65 41.66
CA GLY A 266 12.85 -30.93 42.07
C GLY A 266 12.05 -31.62 40.95
N ASN A 267 10.93 -32.26 41.29
CA ASN A 267 10.13 -33.06 40.37
C ASN A 267 8.95 -32.29 39.74
N ALA A 268 8.95 -30.96 39.79
CA ALA A 268 7.92 -30.17 39.12
C ALA A 268 8.10 -30.20 37.60
N THR A 269 6.97 -30.02 36.92
CA THR A 269 6.89 -29.84 35.48
C THR A 269 6.66 -28.35 35.22
N ALA A 270 7.50 -27.74 34.38
CA ALA A 270 7.38 -26.34 33.98
C ALA A 270 6.56 -26.22 32.70
N TYR A 271 5.55 -25.34 32.71
CA TYR A 271 4.70 -25.07 31.57
C TYR A 271 4.84 -23.62 31.16
N ILE A 272 5.10 -23.38 29.88
CA ILE A 272 4.85 -22.10 29.22
C ILE A 272 3.74 -22.31 28.19
N SER A 273 2.76 -21.42 28.18
CA SER A 273 1.65 -21.36 27.24
C SER A 273 1.39 -19.88 26.92
N PHE A 274 0.25 -19.54 26.33
CA PHE A 274 -0.15 -18.15 26.18
C PHE A 274 -1.65 -17.94 26.35
N ARG A 275 -1.99 -16.68 26.57
CA ARG A 275 -3.34 -16.17 26.50
C ARG A 275 -3.49 -15.23 25.32
N LEU A 276 -4.56 -15.38 24.56
CA LEU A 276 -4.91 -14.47 23.47
C LEU A 276 -6.12 -13.64 23.85
N ARG A 277 -6.00 -12.32 23.71
CA ARG A 277 -7.10 -11.37 23.94
C ARG A 277 -7.31 -10.47 22.73
N THR A 278 -8.53 -9.98 22.55
CA THR A 278 -8.81 -8.85 21.66
C THR A 278 -8.23 -7.56 22.23
N GLN A 279 -8.20 -6.49 21.43
CA GLN A 279 -7.82 -5.15 21.88
C GLN A 279 -8.66 -4.64 23.08
N SER A 280 -9.93 -5.05 23.19
CA SER A 280 -10.80 -4.73 24.34
C SER A 280 -10.52 -5.56 25.59
N GLY A 281 -9.55 -6.49 25.54
CA GLY A 281 -9.20 -7.38 26.65
C GLY A 281 -10.07 -8.63 26.75
N THR A 282 -11.00 -8.86 25.82
CA THR A 282 -11.84 -10.07 25.81
C THR A 282 -10.97 -11.28 25.50
N GLU A 283 -11.06 -12.32 26.32
CA GLU A 283 -10.32 -13.56 26.09
C GLU A 283 -10.87 -14.33 24.89
N VAL A 284 -9.96 -14.68 23.99
CA VAL A 284 -10.23 -15.44 22.76
C VAL A 284 -9.68 -16.86 22.90
N LEU A 285 -8.54 -16.99 23.58
CA LEU A 285 -7.93 -18.29 23.87
C LEU A 285 -7.25 -18.25 25.24
N ALA A 286 -7.67 -19.11 26.15
CA ALA A 286 -7.03 -19.32 27.43
C ALA A 286 -5.76 -20.19 27.28
N PRO A 287 -4.75 -20.00 28.17
CA PRO A 287 -3.63 -20.92 28.26
C PRO A 287 -4.11 -22.31 28.68
N SER A 288 -3.51 -23.34 28.08
CA SER A 288 -3.83 -24.75 28.32
C SER A 288 -2.56 -25.60 28.22
N ASP A 289 -2.55 -26.71 28.96
CA ASP A 289 -1.48 -27.71 28.95
C ASP A 289 -1.36 -28.40 27.58
N ASP A 290 -2.50 -28.69 26.91
CA ASP A 290 -2.54 -29.30 25.57
C ASP A 290 -1.78 -28.48 24.52
N ARG A 291 -1.59 -27.20 24.82
CA ARG A 291 -0.95 -26.22 23.96
C ARG A 291 0.34 -25.71 24.56
N ALA A 292 0.81 -26.23 25.69
CA ALA A 292 2.01 -25.72 26.35
C ALA A 292 3.30 -26.32 25.76
N ALA A 293 4.41 -25.60 25.89
CA ALA A 293 5.73 -26.21 25.88
C ALA A 293 6.06 -26.64 27.31
N ILE A 294 6.60 -27.85 27.46
CA ILE A 294 6.69 -28.54 28.74
C ILE A 294 8.13 -29.02 28.97
N LEU A 295 8.65 -28.77 30.18
CA LEU A 295 9.82 -29.46 30.71
C LEU A 295 9.36 -30.30 31.91
N ASP A 296 9.55 -31.61 31.85
CA ASP A 296 9.20 -32.51 32.95
C ASP A 296 10.41 -32.89 33.81
N GLY A 297 10.23 -32.81 35.13
CA GLY A 297 11.23 -33.16 36.12
C GLY A 297 12.41 -32.18 36.25
N ALA A 298 13.35 -32.57 37.12
CA ALA A 298 14.53 -31.77 37.43
C ALA A 298 15.43 -31.63 36.21
N GLY A 299 15.85 -30.41 35.91
CA GLY A 299 16.80 -30.17 34.82
C GLY A 299 16.61 -28.83 34.15
N ARG A 300 17.23 -28.70 32.97
CA ARG A 300 17.14 -27.50 32.13
C ARG A 300 17.04 -27.90 30.67
N ALA A 301 16.19 -27.22 29.90
CA ALA A 301 16.08 -27.43 28.47
C ALA A 301 15.55 -26.17 27.78
N SER A 302 15.94 -25.98 26.51
CA SER A 302 15.22 -25.07 25.62
C SER A 302 14.00 -25.79 25.08
N ILE A 303 12.82 -25.27 25.40
CA ILE A 303 11.54 -25.84 24.99
C ILE A 303 10.79 -24.82 24.13
N SER A 304 10.04 -25.33 23.15
CA SER A 304 9.11 -24.51 22.36
C SER A 304 7.95 -25.37 21.86
N THR A 305 6.85 -24.71 21.53
CA THR A 305 5.73 -25.34 20.82
C THR A 305 5.15 -24.35 19.82
N CYS A 306 4.43 -24.89 18.83
CA CYS A 306 3.81 -24.13 17.76
C CYS A 306 2.42 -24.69 17.47
N PHE A 307 1.43 -23.81 17.32
CA PHE A 307 0.10 -24.23 16.89
C PHE A 307 -0.66 -23.13 16.16
N PRO A 308 -1.60 -23.50 15.27
CA PRO A 308 -2.42 -22.55 14.55
C PRO A 308 -3.55 -21.98 15.43
N VAL A 309 -3.86 -20.70 15.23
CA VAL A 309 -5.05 -20.03 15.79
C VAL A 309 -5.86 -19.45 14.64
N GLY A 310 -7.11 -19.91 14.52
CA GLY A 310 -8.05 -19.49 13.48
C GLY A 310 -9.22 -18.66 14.01
N ASN A 311 -10.22 -18.44 13.16
CA ASN A 311 -11.45 -17.69 13.46
C ASN A 311 -11.23 -16.24 13.92
N LEU A 312 -10.10 -15.65 13.56
CA LEU A 312 -9.81 -14.25 13.85
C LEU A 312 -10.64 -13.32 12.94
N THR A 313 -10.99 -12.14 13.45
CA THR A 313 -11.66 -11.10 12.66
C THR A 313 -10.61 -10.32 11.88
N PRO A 314 -10.61 -10.33 10.53
CA PRO A 314 -9.64 -9.60 9.73
C PRO A 314 -9.54 -8.12 10.13
N GLY A 315 -8.32 -7.61 10.24
CA GLY A 315 -8.09 -6.20 10.63
C GLY A 315 -8.27 -5.90 12.12
N ALA A 316 -8.81 -6.81 12.92
CA ALA A 316 -8.88 -6.63 14.37
C ALA A 316 -7.51 -6.88 15.02
N VAL A 317 -7.24 -6.16 16.11
CA VAL A 317 -5.98 -6.26 16.86
C VAL A 317 -6.15 -7.25 18.02
N TYR A 318 -5.15 -8.13 18.17
CA TYR A 318 -5.07 -9.14 19.22
C TYR A 318 -3.72 -9.05 19.95
N THR A 319 -3.70 -9.46 21.22
CA THR A 319 -2.50 -9.54 22.05
C THR A 319 -2.32 -10.95 22.56
N ALA A 320 -1.18 -11.57 22.22
CA ALA A 320 -0.73 -12.84 22.78
C ALA A 320 0.21 -12.56 23.95
N THR A 321 -0.14 -13.02 25.15
CA THR A 321 0.66 -12.87 26.37
C THR A 321 1.15 -14.24 26.83
N ALA A 322 2.45 -14.41 27.02
CA ALA A 322 2.99 -15.65 27.57
C ALA A 322 2.49 -15.86 29.01
N ALA A 323 2.16 -17.12 29.33
CA ALA A 323 1.66 -17.51 30.64
C ALA A 323 2.39 -18.75 31.15
N TYR A 324 2.64 -18.81 32.45
CA TYR A 324 3.56 -19.77 33.07
C TYR A 324 2.92 -20.44 34.28
N ARG A 325 3.24 -21.71 34.52
CA ARG A 325 2.88 -22.41 35.76
C ARG A 325 3.84 -23.56 36.07
N SER A 326 3.86 -23.93 37.34
CA SER A 326 4.42 -25.20 37.85
C SER A 326 3.32 -26.25 37.93
N SER A 327 3.63 -27.54 37.74
CA SER A 327 2.67 -28.61 38.10
C SER A 327 2.44 -28.71 39.60
N ILE A 328 3.37 -28.22 40.43
CA ILE A 328 3.34 -28.34 41.89
C ILE A 328 3.38 -26.95 42.51
N ALA A 329 2.31 -26.59 43.24
CA ALA A 329 2.24 -25.32 43.95
C ALA A 329 3.40 -25.20 44.97
N GLY A 330 4.09 -24.07 44.98
CA GLY A 330 5.21 -23.81 45.86
C GLY A 330 6.57 -24.28 45.31
N THR A 331 6.60 -25.18 44.33
CA THR A 331 7.84 -25.60 43.66
C THR A 331 8.17 -24.66 42.52
N ARG A 332 9.39 -24.14 42.51
CA ARG A 332 9.82 -23.11 41.57
C ARG A 332 10.20 -23.71 40.22
N VAL A 333 9.66 -23.10 39.18
CA VAL A 333 10.06 -23.31 37.79
C VAL A 333 10.51 -21.97 37.21
N HIS A 334 11.53 -22.01 36.35
CA HIS A 334 12.23 -20.83 35.86
C HIS A 334 12.17 -20.78 34.34
N PHE A 335 12.15 -19.56 33.81
CA PHE A 335 12.07 -19.29 32.38
C PHE A 335 12.97 -18.12 32.02
N ASP A 336 13.76 -18.30 30.98
CA ASP A 336 14.70 -17.34 30.43
C ASP A 336 14.73 -17.46 28.90
N ASN A 337 15.34 -16.49 28.21
CA ASN A 337 15.36 -16.43 26.73
C ASN A 337 13.97 -16.70 26.14
N ARG A 338 12.96 -16.11 26.77
CA ARG A 338 11.54 -16.32 26.49
C ARG A 338 11.20 -15.60 25.20
N PHE A 339 10.42 -16.23 24.34
CA PHE A 339 9.96 -15.59 23.11
C PHE A 339 8.51 -15.93 22.78
N VAL A 340 7.85 -15.00 22.10
CA VAL A 340 6.56 -15.17 21.43
C VAL A 340 6.73 -14.72 19.99
N ARG A 341 6.37 -15.59 19.05
CA ARG A 341 6.39 -15.36 17.61
C ARG A 341 4.98 -15.58 17.04
N VAL A 342 4.50 -14.60 16.28
CA VAL A 342 3.24 -14.65 15.55
C VAL A 342 3.55 -14.62 14.06
N ASP A 343 3.23 -15.70 13.35
CA ASP A 343 3.36 -15.78 11.89
C ASP A 343 1.98 -15.71 11.25
N PRO A 344 1.64 -14.60 10.57
CA PRO A 344 0.42 -14.51 9.78
C PRO A 344 0.43 -15.52 8.63
N VAL A 345 -0.69 -16.23 8.44
CA VAL A 345 -0.85 -17.15 7.31
C VAL A 345 -1.45 -16.38 6.12
N ALA A 346 -0.99 -16.69 4.92
CA ALA A 346 -1.45 -16.08 3.66
C ALA A 346 -2.89 -16.43 3.29
#